data_AF-A0A327NTF9-F1
#
_entry.id   AF-A0A327NTF9-F1
#
_cell.length_a   1.000
_cell.length_b   1.000
_cell.length_c   1.000
_cell.angle_alpha   90.00
_cell.angle_beta   90.00
_cell.angle_gamma   90.00
#
_symmetry.space_group_name_H-M   'P 1'
#
loop_
_entity.id
_entity.type
_entity.pdbx_description
1 polymer ?
#
loop_
_entity_poly.entity_id
_entity_poly.type
_entity_poly.pdbx_seq_one_letter_code
_entity_poly.pdbx_strand_id
1 'polypeptide(L)' 'MVSGNEHTGKLTDLQISLLRLLDQGLDSQQTLEIRRLLMSYFSNQLKDEVSRAVEEKGYTDDDFRRMLVEDNFSITRK' A
#
# COMPACT_ATOMS: atom_id res chain seq x y z
N MET A 1 0.48 25.21 -2.75
CA MET A 1 -0.55 24.84 -3.75
C MET A 1 -0.49 23.34 -3.91
N VAL A 2 -1.41 22.61 -3.28
CA VAL A 2 -1.53 21.15 -3.46
C VAL A 2 -2.35 20.95 -4.72
N SER A 3 -1.71 20.49 -5.80
CA SER A 3 -2.40 20.16 -7.05
C SER A 3 -3.35 19.00 -6.76
N GLY A 4 -4.65 19.30 -6.75
CA GLY A 4 -5.70 18.29 -6.73
C GLY A 4 -5.53 17.38 -7.94
N ASN A 5 -5.47 16.09 -7.68
CA ASN A 5 -5.48 15.09 -8.74
C ASN A 5 -6.93 14.97 -9.23
N GLU A 6 -7.32 15.86 -10.15
CA GLU A 6 -8.59 15.72 -10.87
C GLU A 6 -8.48 14.53 -11.82
N HIS A 7 -8.77 13.35 -11.29
CA HIS A 7 -8.97 12.16 -12.10
C HIS A 7 -10.26 12.33 -12.90
N THR A 8 -10.18 13.03 -14.03
CA THR A 8 -11.07 12.74 -15.16
C THR A 8 -11.02 11.22 -15.34
N GLY A 9 -12.15 10.53 -15.52
CA GLY A 9 -12.24 9.05 -15.49
C GLY A 9 -11.46 8.29 -16.59
N LYS A 10 -10.39 8.88 -17.13
CA LYS A 10 -9.45 8.33 -18.09
C LYS A 10 -8.26 7.71 -17.36
N LEU A 11 -7.82 6.57 -17.87
CA LEU A 11 -6.60 5.91 -17.41
C LEU A 11 -5.38 6.76 -17.75
N THR A 12 -4.36 6.67 -16.91
CA THR A 12 -3.04 7.26 -17.18
C THR A 12 -2.28 6.45 -18.25
N ASP A 13 -1.28 7.06 -18.88
CA ASP A 13 -0.46 6.38 -19.89
C ASP A 13 0.23 5.12 -19.35
N LEU A 14 0.63 5.14 -18.08
CA LEU A 14 1.19 3.98 -17.40
C LEU A 14 0.15 2.87 -17.22
N GLN A 15 -1.07 3.21 -16.79
CA GLN A 15 -2.15 2.24 -16.63
C GLN A 15 -2.51 1.60 -17.98
N ILE A 16 -2.59 2.38 -19.05
CA ILE A 16 -2.82 1.87 -20.41
C ILE A 16 -1.68 0.94 -20.85
N SER A 17 -0.44 1.31 -20.57
CA SER A 17 0.74 0.50 -20.91
C SER A 17 0.75 -0.84 -20.16
N LEU A 18 0.37 -0.84 -18.88
CA LEU A 18 0.20 -2.06 -18.09
C LEU A 18 -0.90 -2.96 -18.67
N LEU A 19 -2.04 -2.39 -19.08
CA LEU A 19 -3.11 -3.17 -19.71
C LEU A 19 -2.64 -3.82 -21.01
N ARG A 20 -1.91 -3.10 -21.86
CA ARG A 20 -1.34 -3.65 -23.10
C ARG A 20 -0.32 -4.76 -22.83
N LEU A 21 0.54 -4.57 -21.81
CA LEU A 21 1.53 -5.57 -21.41
C LEU A 21 0.85 -6.87 -20.94
N LEU A 22 -0.23 -6.77 -20.16
CA LEU A 22 -1.00 -7.93 -19.71
C LEU A 22 -1.72 -8.63 -20.86
N ASP A 23 -2.21 -7.88 -21.85
CA ASP A 23 -2.89 -8.41 -23.05
C ASP A 23 -1.93 -9.19 -23.97
N GLN A 24 -0.63 -8.90 -23.93
CA GLN A 24 0.41 -9.61 -24.70
C GLN A 24 0.69 -11.05 -24.23
N GLY A 25 0.07 -11.49 -23.12
CA GLY A 25 0.21 -12.86 -22.63
C GLY A 25 1.52 -13.09 -21.89
N LEU A 26 1.70 -12.38 -20.78
CA LEU A 26 2.85 -12.59 -19.89
C LEU A 26 2.90 -14.02 -19.37
N ASP A 27 4.11 -14.56 -19.28
CA ASP A 27 4.31 -15.82 -18.58
C ASP A 27 4.14 -15.65 -17.05
N SER A 28 4.09 -16.79 -16.35
CA SER A 28 3.88 -16.82 -14.91
C SER A 28 4.98 -16.11 -14.11
N GLN A 29 6.22 -16.11 -14.61
CA GLN A 29 7.36 -15.48 -13.94
C GLN A 29 7.29 -13.97 -14.09
N GLN A 30 7.06 -13.48 -15.31
CA GLN A 30 6.88 -12.06 -15.61
C GLN A 30 5.71 -11.46 -14.82
N THR A 31 4.59 -12.19 -14.75
CA THR A 31 3.43 -11.80 -13.94
C THR A 31 3.79 -11.65 -12.46
N LEU A 32 4.58 -12.57 -11.93
CA LEU A 32 5.03 -12.53 -10.54
C LEU A 32 5.95 -11.35 -10.27
N GLU A 33 6.87 -11.05 -11.18
CA GLU A 33 7.80 -9.93 -11.08
C GLU A 33 7.05 -8.59 -11.04
N ILE A 34 6.08 -8.39 -11.93
CA ILE A 34 5.25 -7.17 -11.95
C ILE A 34 4.40 -7.06 -10.69
N ARG A 35 3.80 -8.16 -10.22
CA ARG A 35 3.04 -8.16 -8.97
C ARG A 35 3.90 -7.72 -7.79
N ARG A 36 5.13 -8.22 -7.69
CA ARG A 36 6.07 -7.83 -6.64
C ARG A 36 6.46 -6.36 -6.74
N LEU A 37 6.72 -5.87 -7.95
CA LEU A 37 7.04 -4.46 -8.18
C LEU A 37 5.90 -3.54 -7.68
N LEU A 38 4.66 -3.82 -8.09
CA LEU A 38 3.49 -3.07 -7.67
C LEU A 38 3.28 -3.13 -6.15
N MET A 39 3.40 -4.33 -5.56
CA MET A 39 3.23 -4.53 -4.12
C MET A 39 4.28 -3.76 -3.31
N SER A 40 5.55 -3.80 -3.73
CA SER A 40 6.63 -3.05 -3.08
C SER A 40 6.40 -1.54 -3.14
N TYR A 41 5.93 -1.01 -4.28
CA TYR A 41 5.63 0.40 -4.42
C TYR A 41 4.55 0.86 -3.44
N PHE A 42 3.40 0.17 -3.41
CA PHE A 42 2.31 0.53 -2.50
C PHE A 42 2.65 0.28 -1.03
N SER A 43 3.42 -0.76 -0.73
CA SER A 43 3.90 -1.03 0.65
C SER A 43 4.80 0.09 1.16
N ASN A 44 5.67 0.65 0.32
CA ASN A 44 6.52 1.77 0.70
C ASN A 44 5.69 3.03 0.94
N GLN A 45 4.74 3.34 0.05
CA GLN A 45 3.82 4.46 0.26
C GLN A 45 3.05 4.32 1.57
N LEU A 46 2.51 3.13 1.86
CA LEU A 46 1.81 2.89 3.12
C LEU A 46 2.71 3.12 4.33
N LYS A 47 3.97 2.65 4.26
CA LYS A 47 4.94 2.85 5.35
C LYS A 47 5.22 4.34 5.59
N ASP A 48 5.39 5.11 4.53
CA ASP A 48 5.64 6.55 4.61
C ASP A 48 4.43 7.29 5.21
N GLU A 49 3.23 6.93 4.77
CA GLU A 49 1.97 7.48 5.30
C GLU A 49 1.77 7.15 6.78
N VAL A 50 2.02 5.90 7.18
CA VAL A 50 1.98 5.50 8.60
C VAL A 50 3.01 6.26 9.40
N SER A 51 4.25 6.38 8.90
CA SER A 51 5.32 7.08 9.61
C SER A 51 4.95 8.55 9.84
N ARG A 52 4.39 9.22 8.82
CA ARG A 52 3.88 10.58 8.95
C ARG A 52 2.75 10.68 9.97
N ALA A 53 1.79 9.76 9.95
CA ALA A 53 0.68 9.76 10.91
C ALA A 53 1.15 9.54 12.36
N VAL A 54 2.19 8.72 12.55
CA VAL A 54 2.83 8.47 13.85
C VAL A 54 3.53 9.73 14.36
N GLU A 55 4.29 10.41 13.50
CA GLU A 55 4.94 11.68 13.82
C GLU A 55 3.92 12.78 14.14
N GLU A 56 2.87 12.94 13.32
CA GLU A 56 1.81 13.94 13.53
C GLU A 56 1.05 13.74 14.84
N LYS A 57 0.80 12.48 15.21
CA LYS A 57 0.11 12.13 16.46
C LYS A 57 1.03 12.06 17.67
N GLY A 58 2.35 12.14 17.47
CA GLY A 58 3.36 12.04 18.52
C GLY A 58 3.33 10.69 19.24
N TYR A 59 2.95 9.61 18.54
CA TYR A 59 2.93 8.29 19.16
C TYR A 59 4.35 7.85 19.54
N THR A 60 4.47 7.36 20.77
CA THR A 60 5.71 6.82 21.33
C THR A 60 5.71 5.30 21.26
N ASP A 61 6.88 4.68 21.42
CA ASP A 61 7.01 3.22 21.53
C ASP A 61 6.10 2.63 22.63
N ASP A 62 5.88 3.38 23.71
CA ASP A 62 5.00 2.96 24.80
C ASP A 62 3.50 3.04 24.42
N ASP A 63 3.11 3.94 23.52
CA ASP A 63 1.76 3.97 22.95
C ASP A 63 1.50 2.73 22.10
N PHE A 64 2.47 2.31 21.27
CA PHE A 64 2.36 1.07 20.51
C PHE A 64 2.31 -0.16 21.41
N ARG A 65 3.12 -0.20 22.48
CA ARG A 65 3.07 -1.29 23.46
C ARG A 65 1.72 -1.35 24.15
N ARG A 66 1.11 -0.21 24.50
CA ARG A 66 -0.24 -0.16 25.07
C ARG A 66 -1.28 -0.67 24.08
N MET A 67 -1.25 -0.21 22.83
CA MET A 67 -2.16 -0.69 21.78
C MET A 67 -2.04 -2.20 21.55
N LEU A 68 -0.82 -2.77 21.53
CA LEU A 68 -0.61 -4.21 21.36
C LEU A 68 -1.10 -5.05 22.56
N VAL A 69 -1.08 -4.49 23.76
CA VAL A 69 -1.58 -5.16 24.97
C VAL A 69 -3.11 -5.07 25.07
N GLU A 70 -3.69 -3.96 24.62
CA GLU A 70 -5.14 -3.75 24.55
C GLU A 70 -5.78 -4.54 23.37
N ASP A 71 -5.10 -4.61 22.23
CA ASP A 71 -5.44 -5.46 21.06
C ASP A 71 -5.03 -6.92 21.26
N ASN A 72 -5.01 -7.42 22.51
CA ASN A 72 -4.97 -8.86 22.76
C ASN A 72 -6.28 -9.46 22.24
N PHE A 73 -6.32 -9.72 20.93
CA PHE A 73 -7.37 -10.44 20.23
C PHE A 73 -7.74 -11.60 21.12
N SER A 74 -8.96 -11.59 21.63
CA SER A 74 -9.49 -12.70 22.40
C SER A 74 -9.59 -13.89 21.46
N ILE A 75 -8.48 -14.61 21.25
CA ILE A 75 -8.48 -15.94 20.66
C ILE A 75 -9.08 -16.84 21.73
N THR A 76 -10.41 -16.73 21.87
CA THR A 76 -11.21 -17.69 22.60
C THR A 76 -11.15 -18.96 21.76
N ARG A 77 -10.14 -19.80 21.99
CA ARG A 77 -10.26 -21.22 21.69
C ARG A 77 -11.36 -21.74 22.60
N LYS A 78 -12.50 -22.08 22.01
CA LYS A 78 -13.49 -22.98 22.57
C LYS A 78 -13.64 -24.17 21.63
#